data_AF-A0A9Q0C827-F1
#
_entry.id   AF-A0A9Q0C827-F1
#
_cell.length_a   1.000
_cell.length_b   1.000
_cell.length_c   1.000
_cell.angle_alpha   90.00
_cell.angle_beta   90.00
_cell.angle_gamma   90.00
#
_symmetry.space_group_name_H-M   'P 1'
#
loop_
_entity.id
_entity.type
_entity.pdbx_description
1 polymer ?
#
loop_
_entity_poly.entity_id
_entity_poly.type
_entity_poly.pdbx_seq_one_letter_code
_entity_poly.pdbx_strand_id
1 'polypeptide(L)'
;MQFKKSVEEWLATRDSEIWKTAEGNKIMASLKLSYMNLSSQLKECFAYCSIFPKGHVIYKQELIGQWMANGLVSFTRSMRDTKIDLANECFEQLVQVSFLQNVEHIYDANVTCNMHDLVYDLAQSISDQRIFLISDTKQAINEENGEVNPTKIKKMRALHISGGNSSVVNMISKAQSLRSLYLERIMLLRTLPISITKLIHLRYICILDCQFTTIPNDIGSLWSLEALHLRDCDMITYLPKSIGKLIYLRILELNNLKLKHLPESIGQCQSLQNLIISNSQITSIPNSLGQLVNLKFLNIFNCSELKCLPESIGNLTNLESLNLPWCRKLNWLPESISNLVNLRFLDIHDCKNLEKVPKSIGQLINLESLNLSWCRGLKCLRLDDNDNVQIG
;
A
#
# COMPACT_ATOMS: atom_id res chain seq x y z
N MET A 1 -1.15 29.21 3.55
CA MET A 1 -2.04 30.36 3.87
C MET A 1 -3.28 30.45 2.96
N GLN A 2 -3.49 29.50 2.02
CA GLN A 2 -4.58 29.57 1.04
C GLN A 2 -6.01 29.41 1.60
N PHE A 3 -6.19 28.93 2.84
CA PHE A 3 -7.52 28.66 3.40
C PHE A 3 -8.14 29.81 4.21
N LYS A 4 -7.45 30.96 4.31
CA LYS A 4 -7.98 32.09 5.08
C LYS A 4 -9.05 32.84 4.30
N LYS A 5 -10.19 33.05 4.95
CA LYS A 5 -11.38 33.64 4.35
C LYS A 5 -11.67 35.05 4.86
N SER A 6 -11.04 35.50 5.95
CA SER A 6 -11.30 36.83 6.54
C SER A 6 -10.03 37.68 6.74
N VAL A 7 -10.22 39.00 6.78
CA VAL A 7 -9.13 39.97 7.00
C VAL A 7 -8.52 39.80 8.39
N GLU A 8 -9.34 39.46 9.38
CA GLU A 8 -8.91 39.22 10.77
C GLU A 8 -7.95 38.03 10.86
N GLU A 9 -8.17 36.95 10.09
CA GLU A 9 -7.26 35.80 10.03
C GLU A 9 -5.90 36.18 9.39
N TRP A 10 -5.90 37.11 8.45
CA TRP A 10 -4.67 37.66 7.87
C TRP A 10 -3.92 38.54 8.87
N LEU A 11 -4.63 39.44 9.57
CA LEU A 11 -4.07 40.29 10.62
C LEU A 11 -3.46 39.45 11.76
N ALA A 12 -4.16 38.42 12.23
CA ALA A 12 -3.66 37.51 13.28
C ALA A 12 -2.35 36.79 12.91
N THR A 13 -2.09 36.56 11.62
CA THR A 13 -0.81 35.96 11.18
C THR A 13 0.28 36.99 10.99
N ARG A 14 -0.04 38.20 10.53
CA ARG A 14 0.93 39.30 10.48
C ARG A 14 1.44 39.62 11.88
N ASP A 15 0.53 39.62 12.85
CA ASP A 15 0.80 40.04 14.23
C ASP A 15 1.26 38.87 15.14
N SER A 16 1.58 37.72 14.56
CA SER A 16 2.00 36.53 15.32
C SER A 16 3.37 36.71 15.99
N GLU A 17 3.44 36.35 17.27
CA GLU A 17 4.69 36.34 18.07
C GLU A 17 5.76 35.37 17.52
N ILE A 18 5.39 34.44 16.64
CA ILE A 18 6.32 33.52 15.98
C ILE A 18 7.37 34.30 15.15
N TRP A 19 7.02 35.47 14.62
CA TRP A 19 7.95 36.30 13.86
C TRP A 19 9.03 36.95 14.73
N LYS A 20 8.73 37.22 16.01
CA LYS A 20 9.66 37.85 16.94
C LYS A 20 10.64 36.85 17.58
N THR A 21 10.22 35.59 17.67
CA THR A 21 11.02 34.47 18.23
C THR A 21 11.82 33.71 17.18
N ALA A 22 11.63 34.02 15.90
CA ALA A 22 12.43 33.47 14.81
C ALA A 22 13.79 34.18 14.75
N GLU A 23 14.79 33.65 15.45
CA GLU A 23 16.20 34.10 15.44
C GLU A 23 16.84 34.00 14.03
N GLY A 24 16.37 34.81 13.07
CA GLY A 24 16.83 34.84 11.68
C GLY A 24 16.19 33.80 10.75
N ASN A 25 15.55 32.74 11.24
CA ASN A 25 14.96 31.69 10.38
C ASN A 25 13.49 31.96 10.02
N LYS A 26 13.26 33.01 9.20
CA LYS A 26 11.92 33.41 8.73
C LYS A 26 11.20 32.32 7.93
N ILE A 27 11.94 31.42 7.26
CA ILE A 27 11.36 30.31 6.50
C ILE A 27 10.70 29.30 7.46
N MET A 28 11.42 28.87 8.50
CA MET A 28 10.87 27.96 9.51
C MET A 28 9.68 28.58 10.27
N ALA A 29 9.73 29.89 10.55
CA ALA A 29 8.60 30.62 11.13
C ALA A 29 7.34 30.57 10.24
N SER A 30 7.53 30.76 8.93
CA SER A 30 6.45 30.70 7.93
C SER A 30 5.84 29.29 7.83
N LEU A 31 6.69 28.26 7.87
CA LEU A 31 6.26 26.86 7.86
C LEU A 31 5.49 26.51 9.14
N LYS A 32 5.99 26.92 10.31
CA LYS A 32 5.29 26.76 11.60
C LYS A 32 3.91 27.42 11.58
N LEU A 33 3.81 28.64 11.05
CA LEU A 33 2.51 29.33 10.90
C LEU A 33 1.55 28.59 9.96
N SER A 34 2.06 28.03 8.86
CA SER A 34 1.26 27.22 7.95
C SER A 34 0.74 25.95 8.64
N TYR A 35 1.60 25.30 9.44
CA TYR A 35 1.22 24.15 10.26
C TYR A 35 0.18 24.49 11.33
N MET A 36 0.35 25.60 12.05
CA MET A 36 -0.57 26.01 13.12
C MET A 36 -2.00 26.22 12.63
N ASN A 37 -2.17 26.58 11.35
CA ASN A 37 -3.46 26.78 10.70
C ASN A 37 -4.09 25.49 10.12
N LEU A 38 -3.41 24.34 10.19
CA LEU A 38 -4.00 23.06 9.78
C LEU A 38 -5.07 22.58 10.78
N SER A 39 -6.04 21.82 10.28
CA SER A 39 -7.00 21.09 11.12
C SER A 39 -6.26 20.08 12.02
N SER A 40 -6.87 19.68 13.14
CA SER A 40 -6.24 18.72 14.06
C SER A 40 -5.84 17.41 13.36
N GLN A 41 -6.69 16.92 12.46
CA GLN A 41 -6.45 15.70 11.70
C GLN A 41 -5.27 15.84 10.73
N LEU A 42 -5.18 16.95 10.01
CA LEU A 42 -4.06 17.24 9.11
C LEU A 42 -2.75 17.41 9.87
N LYS A 43 -2.78 17.99 11.08
CA LYS A 43 -1.61 18.10 11.95
C LYS A 43 -1.05 16.72 12.31
N GLU A 44 -1.93 15.78 12.67
CA GLU A 44 -1.53 14.39 12.96
C GLU A 44 -0.98 13.68 11.71
N CYS A 45 -1.66 13.79 10.57
CA CYS A 45 -1.22 13.21 9.29
C CYS A 45 0.14 13.78 8.85
N PHE A 46 0.33 15.09 8.98
CA PHE A 46 1.57 15.77 8.68
C PHE A 46 2.71 15.35 9.61
N ALA A 47 2.48 15.31 10.93
CA ALA A 47 3.48 14.86 11.90
C ALA A 47 3.93 13.42 11.62
N TYR A 48 3.01 12.56 11.17
CA TYR A 48 3.30 11.19 10.76
C TYR A 48 4.33 11.09 9.65
N CYS A 49 4.31 12.02 8.69
CA CYS A 49 5.22 12.00 7.55
C CYS A 49 6.71 12.11 7.95
N SER A 50 7.03 12.50 9.18
CA SER A 50 8.40 12.47 9.72
C SER A 50 9.03 11.06 9.75
N ILE A 51 8.21 10.00 9.59
CA ILE A 51 8.68 8.61 9.46
C ILE A 51 9.43 8.33 8.16
N PHE A 52 9.25 9.16 7.12
CA PHE A 52 9.95 9.02 5.85
C PHE A 52 11.20 9.92 5.86
N PRO A 53 12.41 9.38 5.69
CA PRO A 53 13.64 10.18 5.74
C PRO A 53 13.69 11.23 4.61
N LYS A 54 14.59 12.21 4.77
CA LYS A 54 14.88 13.21 3.73
C LYS A 54 15.22 12.54 2.39
N GLY A 55 14.65 13.06 1.30
CA GLY A 55 14.82 12.52 -0.05
C GLY A 55 14.03 11.24 -0.35
N HIS A 56 13.24 10.72 0.59
CA HIS A 56 12.42 9.53 0.35
C HIS A 56 11.24 9.83 -0.59
N VAL A 57 11.00 8.94 -1.56
CA VAL A 57 9.83 8.97 -2.43
C VAL A 57 8.67 8.31 -1.71
N ILE A 58 7.60 9.07 -1.47
CA ILE A 58 6.44 8.61 -0.71
C ILE A 58 5.33 8.23 -1.69
N TYR A 59 4.94 6.96 -1.67
CA TYR A 59 3.77 6.47 -2.40
C TYR A 59 2.49 6.87 -1.67
N LYS A 60 1.57 7.54 -2.35
CA LYS A 60 0.31 8.07 -1.80
C LYS A 60 -0.49 6.98 -1.08
N GLN A 61 -0.68 5.83 -1.72
CA GLN A 61 -1.49 4.74 -1.17
C GLN A 61 -0.85 4.12 0.08
N GLU A 62 0.47 4.07 0.15
CA GLU A 62 1.19 3.58 1.34
C GLU A 62 1.09 4.56 2.50
N LEU A 63 1.22 5.85 2.23
CA LEU A 63 1.04 6.91 3.22
C LEU A 63 -0.38 6.87 3.81
N ILE A 64 -1.39 6.76 2.94
CA ILE A 64 -2.80 6.64 3.34
C ILE A 64 -3.03 5.35 4.15
N GLY A 65 -2.53 4.21 3.69
CA GLY A 65 -2.65 2.94 4.42
C GLY A 65 -2.03 3.01 5.81
N GLN A 66 -0.89 3.69 5.92
CA GLN A 66 -0.21 3.94 7.18
C GLN A 66 -0.98 4.90 8.11
N TRP A 67 -1.56 5.98 7.59
CA TRP A 67 -2.44 6.87 8.36
C TRP A 67 -3.68 6.13 8.88
N MET A 68 -4.31 5.30 8.04
CA MET A 68 -5.48 4.50 8.42
C MET A 68 -5.13 3.46 9.48
N ALA A 69 -4.01 2.75 9.30
CA ALA A 69 -3.51 1.77 10.28
C ALA A 69 -3.26 2.42 11.64
N ASN A 70 -2.72 3.64 11.66
CA ASN A 70 -2.48 4.38 12.90
C ASN A 70 -3.74 5.02 13.49
N GLY A 71 -4.82 5.10 12.71
CA GLY A 71 -6.09 5.70 13.10
C GLY A 71 -6.05 7.23 13.11
N LEU A 72 -5.17 7.82 12.29
CA LEU A 72 -5.05 9.29 12.15
C LEU A 72 -6.22 9.87 11.35
N VAL A 73 -6.83 9.03 10.51
CA VAL A 73 -8.03 9.35 9.75
C VAL A 73 -9.15 8.48 10.32
N SER A 74 -10.02 9.03 11.18
CA SER A 74 -11.17 8.32 11.74
C SER A 74 -12.31 9.25 12.12
N PHE A 75 -13.58 8.92 11.78
CA PHE A 75 -14.78 9.17 12.61
C PHE A 75 -16.04 8.40 12.13
N THR A 76 -16.87 8.01 13.10
CA THR A 76 -18.14 7.24 13.08
C THR A 76 -18.14 5.91 12.31
N ARG A 77 -18.96 4.94 12.75
CA ARG A 77 -19.03 3.53 12.28
C ARG A 77 -19.44 3.36 10.80
N SER A 78 -19.44 4.41 9.99
CA SER A 78 -19.84 4.37 8.59
C SER A 78 -18.71 3.84 7.69
N MET A 79 -19.14 3.40 6.51
CA MET A 79 -18.44 2.62 5.46
C MET A 79 -16.96 2.99 5.25
N ARG A 80 -16.07 2.01 5.00
CA ARG A 80 -14.63 2.26 4.80
C ARG A 80 -14.31 3.04 3.51
N ASP A 81 -15.20 3.03 2.52
CA ASP A 81 -15.06 3.88 1.32
C ASP A 81 -14.98 5.36 1.72
N THR A 82 -15.79 5.82 2.68
CA THR A 82 -15.68 7.20 3.18
C THR A 82 -14.38 7.46 3.95
N LYS A 83 -13.69 6.42 4.45
CA LYS A 83 -12.39 6.59 5.16
C LYS A 83 -11.24 6.77 4.20
N ILE A 84 -11.22 6.02 3.09
CA ILE A 84 -10.19 6.20 2.06
C ILE A 84 -10.37 7.57 1.40
N ASP A 85 -11.62 8.01 1.18
CA ASP A 85 -11.92 9.34 0.65
C ASP A 85 -11.41 10.45 1.58
N LEU A 86 -11.65 10.36 2.88
CA LEU A 86 -11.12 11.32 3.86
C LEU A 86 -9.59 11.32 3.92
N ALA A 87 -8.95 10.14 3.80
CA ALA A 87 -7.49 10.07 3.78
C ALA A 87 -6.90 10.66 2.48
N ASN A 88 -7.57 10.44 1.34
CA ASN A 88 -7.26 11.09 0.08
C ASN A 88 -7.41 12.61 0.21
N GLU A 89 -8.50 13.10 0.79
CA GLU A 89 -8.72 14.53 1.02
C GLU A 89 -7.61 15.12 1.91
N CYS A 90 -7.22 14.42 2.98
CA CYS A 90 -6.09 14.83 3.81
C CYS A 90 -4.79 14.94 3.00
N PHE A 91 -4.52 13.96 2.12
CA PHE A 91 -3.37 13.99 1.23
C PHE A 91 -3.40 15.21 0.31
N GLU A 92 -4.52 15.44 -0.38
CA GLU A 92 -4.66 16.58 -1.30
C GLU A 92 -4.53 17.92 -0.59
N GLN A 93 -5.07 18.07 0.63
CA GLN A 93 -4.91 19.29 1.41
C GLN A 93 -3.45 19.52 1.84
N LEU A 94 -2.69 18.46 2.16
CA LEU A 94 -1.25 18.59 2.44
C LEU A 94 -0.44 18.97 1.19
N VAL A 95 -0.86 18.49 0.00
CA VAL A 95 -0.29 18.92 -1.28
C VAL A 95 -0.61 20.40 -1.55
N GLN A 96 -1.84 20.84 -1.33
CA GLN A 96 -2.28 22.22 -1.54
C GLN A 96 -1.50 23.23 -0.69
N VAL A 97 -1.11 22.87 0.54
CA VAL A 97 -0.24 23.72 1.38
C VAL A 97 1.26 23.51 1.14
N SER A 98 1.61 22.73 0.10
CA SER A 98 2.98 22.40 -0.30
C SER A 98 3.80 21.70 0.78
N PHE A 99 3.14 20.98 1.69
CA PHE A 99 3.83 20.14 2.68
C PHE A 99 4.20 18.78 2.07
N LEU A 100 3.42 18.31 1.10
CA LEU A 100 3.80 17.27 0.15
C LEU A 100 3.97 17.91 -1.23
N GLN A 101 5.03 17.57 -1.96
CA GLN A 101 5.44 18.23 -3.21
C GLN A 101 5.80 17.20 -4.27
N ASN A 102 6.04 17.66 -5.51
CA ASN A 102 6.45 16.84 -6.65
C ASN A 102 5.53 15.63 -6.86
N VAL A 103 4.23 15.92 -6.97
CA VAL A 103 3.21 14.89 -7.19
C VAL A 103 3.33 14.38 -8.62
N GLU A 104 3.71 13.12 -8.77
CA GLU A 104 3.87 12.46 -10.07
C GLU A 104 2.88 11.32 -10.20
N HIS A 105 2.29 11.20 -11.39
CA HIS A 105 1.44 10.08 -11.77
C HIS A 105 2.28 9.09 -12.57
N ILE A 106 2.57 7.93 -11.97
CA ILE A 106 3.29 6.84 -12.60
C ILE A 106 2.27 5.92 -13.30
N TYR A 107 2.73 5.09 -14.25
CA TYR A 107 1.94 3.99 -14.81
C TYR A 107 1.22 3.18 -13.71
N ASP A 108 0.05 2.64 -14.02
CA ASP A 108 -0.83 1.87 -13.11
C ASP A 108 -1.51 2.67 -11.99
N ALA A 109 -1.81 3.96 -12.21
CA ALA A 109 -2.52 4.83 -11.27
C ALA A 109 -1.80 5.04 -9.91
N ASN A 110 -0.51 4.77 -9.86
CA ASN A 110 0.32 5.03 -8.69
C ASN A 110 0.70 6.52 -8.65
N VAL A 111 0.47 7.15 -7.49
CA VAL A 111 0.83 8.55 -7.24
C VAL A 111 1.97 8.59 -6.24
N THR A 112 3.04 9.30 -6.58
CA THR A 112 4.17 9.56 -5.68
C THR A 112 4.23 11.03 -5.32
N CYS A 113 4.90 11.33 -4.21
CA CYS A 113 5.25 12.67 -3.79
C CYS A 113 6.55 12.63 -2.98
N ASN A 114 7.06 13.79 -2.61
CA ASN A 114 8.15 13.92 -1.65
C ASN A 114 7.88 15.03 -0.62
N MET A 115 8.73 15.08 0.40
CA MET A 115 8.70 16.11 1.43
C MET A 115 10.03 16.85 1.43
N HIS A 116 9.97 18.17 1.28
CA HIS A 116 11.15 19.03 1.31
C HIS A 116 11.85 18.96 2.68
N ASP A 117 13.17 19.02 2.73
CA ASP A 117 13.97 18.85 3.96
C ASP A 117 13.57 19.75 5.13
N LEU A 118 13.31 21.04 4.87
CA LEU A 118 12.82 21.98 5.89
C LEU A 118 11.42 21.64 6.41
N VAL A 119 10.56 21.07 5.56
CA VAL A 119 9.22 20.61 5.93
C VAL A 119 9.33 19.34 6.77
N TYR A 120 10.24 18.43 6.40
CA TYR A 120 10.60 17.27 7.20
C TYR A 120 11.15 17.68 8.58
N ASP A 121 12.04 18.67 8.65
CA ASP A 121 12.58 19.15 9.93
C ASP A 121 11.48 19.74 10.83
N LEU A 122 10.50 20.44 10.23
CA LEU A 122 9.30 20.86 10.95
C LEU A 122 8.50 19.64 11.45
N ALA A 123 8.20 18.68 10.58
CA ALA A 123 7.44 17.47 10.92
C ALA A 123 8.11 16.69 12.07
N GLN A 124 9.44 16.57 12.07
CA GLN A 124 10.19 16.00 13.18
C GLN A 124 10.02 16.80 14.48
N SER A 125 10.12 18.13 14.42
CA SER A 125 10.05 18.98 15.62
C SER A 125 8.69 18.91 16.36
N ILE A 126 7.63 18.52 15.64
CA ILE A 126 6.27 18.36 16.18
C ILE A 126 5.86 16.89 16.33
N SER A 127 6.70 15.95 15.88
CA SER A 127 6.40 14.53 15.85
C SER A 127 6.13 14.02 17.25
N ASP A 128 5.08 13.21 17.35
CA ASP A 128 4.73 12.49 18.56
C ASP A 128 5.82 11.47 18.95
N GLN A 129 5.97 11.21 20.24
CA GLN A 129 6.88 10.19 20.80
C GLN A 129 6.42 8.74 20.50
N ARG A 130 5.54 8.53 19.52
CA ARG A 130 4.97 7.22 19.12
C ARG A 130 5.39 6.78 17.71
N ILE A 131 6.03 7.65 16.94
CA ILE A 131 6.53 7.40 15.59
C ILE A 131 8.05 7.31 15.65
N PHE A 132 8.63 6.23 15.11
CA PHE A 132 10.07 5.98 15.19
C PHE A 132 10.63 5.60 13.82
N LEU A 133 11.77 6.20 13.47
CA LEU A 133 12.56 5.91 12.28
C LEU A 133 13.96 5.46 12.70
N ILE A 134 14.30 4.20 12.48
CA ILE A 134 15.63 3.66 12.74
C ILE A 134 16.32 3.48 11.38
N SER A 135 17.46 4.14 11.19
CA SER A 135 18.27 3.94 9.99
C SER A 135 19.76 4.01 10.30
N ASP A 136 20.60 3.47 9.41
CA ASP A 136 22.06 3.53 9.56
C ASP A 136 22.60 4.97 9.69
N THR A 137 21.87 5.97 9.15
CA THR A 137 22.23 7.40 9.23
C THR A 137 21.59 8.13 10.42
N LYS A 138 20.57 7.54 11.05
CA LYS A 138 19.87 8.10 12.21
C LYS A 138 19.41 6.96 13.12
N GLN A 139 20.07 6.80 14.26
CA GLN A 139 19.44 6.16 15.41
C GLN A 139 18.39 7.15 15.95
N ALA A 140 17.10 7.04 15.58
CA ALA A 140 16.04 7.67 16.36
C ALA A 140 15.80 6.88 17.66
N ILE A 141 16.89 6.67 18.38
CA ILE A 141 17.01 6.10 19.69
C ILE A 141 18.15 6.90 20.33
N ASN A 142 17.83 8.07 20.87
CA ASN A 142 18.73 8.72 21.80
C ASN A 142 18.86 7.80 23.01
N GLU A 143 20.03 7.20 23.20
CA GLU A 143 20.71 7.01 24.48
C GLU A 143 22.09 6.42 24.17
N GLU A 144 23.13 7.04 24.73
CA GLU A 144 24.57 6.93 24.44
C GLU A 144 25.18 5.50 24.51
N ASN A 145 24.35 4.45 24.63
CA ASN A 145 24.75 3.05 24.74
C ASN A 145 23.90 2.07 23.89
N GLY A 146 23.04 2.55 23.00
CA GLY A 146 22.25 1.66 22.11
C GLY A 146 21.12 0.87 22.79
N GLU A 147 20.85 1.12 24.08
CA GLU A 147 19.68 0.59 24.78
C GLU A 147 18.50 1.57 24.64
N VAL A 148 17.44 1.14 23.97
CA VAL A 148 16.21 1.94 23.87
C VAL A 148 15.46 1.90 25.19
N ASN A 149 15.05 3.07 25.70
CA ASN A 149 14.13 3.17 26.85
C ASN A 149 12.88 2.26 26.65
N PRO A 150 12.72 1.21 27.47
CA PRO A 150 11.65 0.22 27.31
C PRO A 150 10.24 0.80 27.37
N THR A 151 10.05 1.92 28.10
CA THR A 151 8.74 2.55 28.25
C THR A 151 8.30 3.28 26.98
N LYS A 152 9.23 3.84 26.21
CA LYS A 152 8.96 4.47 24.91
C LYS A 152 8.57 3.42 23.86
N ILE A 153 9.30 2.30 23.81
CA ILE A 153 9.03 1.20 22.86
C ILE A 153 7.62 0.64 23.02
N LYS A 154 7.15 0.46 24.26
CA LYS A 154 5.81 -0.08 24.51
C LYS A 154 4.68 0.81 23.96
N LYS A 155 4.90 2.13 23.86
CA LYS A 155 3.92 3.11 23.36
C LYS A 155 4.02 3.36 21.85
N MET A 156 5.05 2.84 21.20
CA MET A 156 5.28 2.99 19.77
C MET A 156 4.08 2.45 18.96
N ARG A 157 3.63 3.24 17.98
CA ARG A 157 2.54 2.88 17.07
C ARG A 157 3.04 2.69 15.63
N ALA A 158 4.08 3.39 15.25
CA ALA A 158 4.68 3.30 13.92
C ALA A 158 6.19 3.15 14.02
N LEU A 159 6.73 2.20 13.26
CA LEU A 159 8.15 1.92 13.20
C LEU A 159 8.58 1.72 11.76
N HIS A 160 9.54 2.51 11.32
CA HIS A 160 10.27 2.31 10.08
C HIS A 160 11.71 1.96 10.42
N ILE A 161 12.18 0.80 9.95
CA ILE A 161 13.58 0.39 10.02
C ILE A 161 14.13 0.31 8.60
N SER A 162 15.20 1.07 8.31
CA SER A 162 15.89 1.07 7.03
C SER A 162 17.37 0.76 7.25
N GLY A 163 17.83 -0.41 6.80
CA GLY A 163 19.13 -0.94 7.19
C GLY A 163 19.19 -1.40 8.65
N GLY A 164 20.40 -1.62 9.18
CA GLY A 164 20.62 -2.05 10.56
C GLY A 164 20.91 -3.56 10.77
N ASN A 165 21.31 -3.88 12.01
CA ASN A 165 21.70 -5.23 12.42
C ASN A 165 20.54 -6.02 13.07
N SER A 166 20.74 -7.32 13.26
CA SER A 166 19.73 -8.24 13.80
C SER A 166 19.20 -7.85 15.19
N SER A 167 19.95 -7.07 15.97
CA SER A 167 19.52 -6.61 17.31
C SER A 167 18.29 -5.72 17.22
N VAL A 168 18.28 -4.76 16.30
CA VAL A 168 17.18 -3.80 16.11
C VAL A 168 15.88 -4.51 15.73
N VAL A 169 15.96 -5.49 14.83
CA VAL A 169 14.77 -6.26 14.40
C VAL A 169 14.17 -7.06 15.55
N ASN A 170 14.99 -7.57 16.47
CA ASN A 170 14.49 -8.29 17.64
C ASN A 170 13.73 -7.37 18.63
N MET A 171 14.04 -6.07 18.64
CA MET A 171 13.35 -5.08 19.48
C MET A 171 11.90 -4.85 19.07
N ILE A 172 11.54 -5.11 17.81
CA ILE A 172 10.18 -4.98 17.27
C ILE A 172 9.18 -5.72 18.17
N SER A 173 9.55 -6.90 18.66
CA SER A 173 8.70 -7.72 19.54
C SER A 173 8.31 -7.08 20.88
N LYS A 174 9.06 -6.05 21.32
CA LYS A 174 8.77 -5.31 22.55
C LYS A 174 7.73 -4.20 22.32
N ALA A 175 7.44 -3.85 21.06
CA ALA A 175 6.56 -2.76 20.66
C ALA A 175 5.08 -3.19 20.64
N GLN A 176 4.52 -3.49 21.82
CA GLN A 176 3.19 -4.10 21.94
C GLN A 176 2.03 -3.25 21.38
N SER A 177 2.21 -1.93 21.26
CA SER A 177 1.21 -1.01 20.69
C SER A 177 1.37 -0.77 19.18
N LEU A 178 2.30 -1.47 18.52
CA LEU A 178 2.65 -1.22 17.12
C LEU A 178 1.48 -1.52 16.18
N ARG A 179 1.22 -0.60 15.26
CA ARG A 179 0.14 -0.65 14.26
C ARG A 179 0.68 -0.65 12.84
N SER A 180 1.77 0.06 12.58
CA SER A 180 2.46 0.05 11.28
C SER A 180 3.93 -0.29 11.43
N LEU A 181 4.38 -1.29 10.66
CA LEU A 181 5.78 -1.67 10.54
C LEU A 181 6.23 -1.54 9.09
N TYR A 182 7.32 -0.82 8.87
CA TYR A 182 8.01 -0.70 7.59
C TYR A 182 9.44 -1.20 7.75
N LEU A 183 9.82 -2.18 6.96
CA LEU A 183 11.17 -2.75 6.92
C LEU A 183 11.74 -2.55 5.53
N GLU A 184 12.89 -1.89 5.45
CA GLU A 184 13.58 -1.58 4.20
C GLU A 184 15.05 -2.04 4.29
N ARG A 185 15.57 -2.66 3.22
CA ARG A 185 17.01 -2.92 3.09
C ARG A 185 17.62 -3.70 4.26
N ILE A 186 16.88 -4.68 4.81
CA ILE A 186 17.36 -5.56 5.88
C ILE A 186 18.14 -6.73 5.27
N MET A 187 19.47 -6.56 5.17
CA MET A 187 20.35 -7.51 4.46
C MET A 187 21.02 -8.55 5.37
N LEU A 188 21.14 -8.27 6.67
CA LEU A 188 21.85 -9.15 7.62
C LEU A 188 20.98 -10.27 8.20
N LEU A 189 19.66 -10.19 8.02
CA LEU A 189 18.72 -11.14 8.61
C LEU A 189 17.98 -11.92 7.51
N ARG A 190 18.07 -13.24 7.56
CA ARG A 190 17.44 -14.14 6.59
C ARG A 190 16.01 -14.54 6.95
N THR A 191 15.55 -14.29 8.18
CA THR A 191 14.20 -14.67 8.60
C THR A 191 13.56 -13.53 9.40
N LEU A 192 12.31 -13.20 9.07
CA LEU A 192 11.53 -12.30 9.91
C LEU A 192 11.26 -13.00 11.27
N PRO A 193 11.59 -12.38 12.42
CA PRO A 193 11.47 -13.07 13.70
C PRO A 193 10.04 -13.47 14.00
N ILE A 194 9.83 -14.73 14.43
CA ILE A 194 8.48 -15.23 14.76
C ILE A 194 7.81 -14.43 15.87
N SER A 195 8.57 -13.75 16.72
CA SER A 195 8.04 -12.88 17.77
C SER A 195 7.18 -11.73 17.24
N ILE A 196 7.30 -11.35 15.96
CA ILE A 196 6.42 -10.36 15.33
C ILE A 196 4.96 -10.80 15.36
N THR A 197 4.67 -12.10 15.34
CA THR A 197 3.29 -12.64 15.33
C THR A 197 2.54 -12.38 16.64
N LYS A 198 3.25 -11.92 17.68
CA LYS A 198 2.66 -11.49 18.96
C LYS A 198 2.11 -10.06 18.93
N LEU A 199 2.41 -9.28 17.89
CA LEU A 199 2.00 -7.87 17.77
C LEU A 199 0.59 -7.77 17.17
N ILE A 200 -0.40 -8.25 17.92
CA ILE A 200 -1.80 -8.40 17.46
C ILE A 200 -2.52 -7.10 17.06
N HIS A 201 -1.91 -5.95 17.36
CA HIS A 201 -2.41 -4.62 16.96
C HIS A 201 -1.85 -4.14 15.62
N LEU A 202 -0.93 -4.89 14.99
CA LEU A 202 -0.44 -4.58 13.65
C LEU A 202 -1.59 -4.58 12.64
N ARG A 203 -1.64 -3.51 11.85
CA ARG A 203 -2.61 -3.27 10.77
C ARG A 203 -1.92 -3.06 9.43
N TYR A 204 -0.68 -2.61 9.42
CA TYR A 204 0.10 -2.37 8.21
C TYR A 204 1.49 -2.96 8.35
N ILE A 205 1.88 -3.82 7.40
CA ILE A 205 3.24 -4.31 7.27
C ILE A 205 3.71 -4.04 5.85
N CYS A 206 4.85 -3.38 5.72
CA CYS A 206 5.60 -3.29 4.48
C CYS A 206 7.01 -3.85 4.68
N ILE A 207 7.41 -4.73 3.76
CA ILE A 207 8.77 -5.27 3.68
C ILE A 207 9.25 -5.01 2.25
N LEU A 208 10.31 -4.21 2.14
CA LEU A 208 10.90 -3.77 0.88
C LEU A 208 12.39 -4.13 0.86
N ASP A 209 12.84 -4.77 -0.21
CA ASP A 209 14.26 -5.04 -0.48
C ASP A 209 14.97 -5.71 0.71
N CYS A 210 14.36 -6.76 1.25
CA CYS A 210 14.89 -7.52 2.40
C CYS A 210 15.25 -8.95 1.99
N GLN A 211 16.32 -9.50 2.58
CA GLN A 211 16.80 -10.87 2.26
C GLN A 211 16.07 -11.99 3.05
N PHE A 212 14.81 -11.76 3.44
CA PHE A 212 14.04 -12.78 4.12
C PHE A 212 13.74 -13.96 3.19
N THR A 213 14.04 -15.17 3.64
CA THR A 213 13.74 -16.40 2.90
C THR A 213 12.30 -16.87 3.13
N THR A 214 11.70 -16.48 4.25
CA THR A 214 10.36 -16.92 4.66
C THR A 214 9.61 -15.86 5.44
N ILE A 215 8.29 -15.82 5.27
CA ILE A 215 7.35 -15.19 6.20
C ILE A 215 7.00 -16.19 7.31
N PRO A 216 6.86 -15.78 8.59
CA PRO A 216 6.56 -16.70 9.69
C PRO A 216 5.29 -17.52 9.44
N ASN A 217 5.36 -18.82 9.71
CA ASN A 217 4.22 -19.74 9.50
C ASN A 217 2.97 -19.35 10.27
N ASP A 218 3.09 -18.58 11.36
CA ASP A 218 1.98 -18.09 12.18
C ASP A 218 1.60 -16.62 11.89
N ILE A 219 1.92 -16.09 10.71
CA ILE A 219 1.52 -14.71 10.32
C ILE A 219 0.02 -14.48 10.50
N GLY A 220 -0.81 -15.51 10.31
CA GLY A 220 -2.25 -15.49 10.57
C GLY A 220 -2.67 -15.11 12.00
N SER A 221 -1.75 -15.09 12.97
CA SER A 221 -2.00 -14.58 14.33
C SER A 221 -2.17 -13.06 14.36
N LEU A 222 -1.70 -12.35 13.32
CA LEU A 222 -1.89 -10.92 13.13
C LEU A 222 -3.29 -10.65 12.55
N TRP A 223 -4.33 -11.14 13.20
CA TRP A 223 -5.71 -11.08 12.68
C TRP A 223 -6.18 -9.66 12.37
N SER A 224 -5.67 -8.63 13.08
CA SER A 224 -5.96 -7.22 12.82
C SER A 224 -5.30 -6.63 11.56
N LEU A 225 -4.45 -7.39 10.86
CA LEU A 225 -3.71 -6.89 9.70
C LEU A 225 -4.66 -6.48 8.57
N GLU A 226 -4.52 -5.26 8.08
CA GLU A 226 -5.34 -4.68 7.02
C GLU A 226 -4.55 -4.57 5.70
N ALA A 227 -3.23 -4.41 5.76
CA ALA A 227 -2.37 -4.32 4.59
C ALA A 227 -1.06 -5.08 4.80
N LEU A 228 -0.68 -5.89 3.82
CA LEU A 228 0.60 -6.60 3.74
C LEU A 228 1.23 -6.34 2.38
N HIS A 229 2.39 -5.68 2.40
CA HIS A 229 3.18 -5.39 1.22
C HIS A 229 4.53 -6.12 1.32
N LEU A 230 4.81 -6.98 0.35
CA LEU A 230 6.08 -7.68 0.18
C LEU A 230 6.63 -7.30 -1.19
N ARG A 231 7.75 -6.58 -1.22
CA ARG A 231 8.33 -6.03 -2.44
C ARG A 231 9.82 -6.25 -2.49
N ASP A 232 10.31 -6.64 -3.66
CA ASP A 232 11.74 -6.86 -3.91
C ASP A 232 12.39 -7.84 -2.91
N CYS A 233 11.60 -8.81 -2.42
CA CYS A 233 12.07 -9.88 -1.54
C CYS A 233 12.26 -11.17 -2.34
N ASP A 234 13.29 -11.20 -3.17
CA ASP A 234 13.53 -12.25 -4.17
C ASP A 234 13.85 -13.64 -3.58
N MET A 235 14.08 -13.74 -2.27
CA MET A 235 14.30 -14.98 -1.54
C MET A 235 13.01 -15.62 -1.04
N ILE A 236 11.88 -14.90 -1.03
CA ILE A 236 10.58 -15.43 -0.63
C ILE A 236 9.99 -16.22 -1.81
N THR A 237 9.79 -17.52 -1.59
CA THR A 237 9.32 -18.46 -2.63
C THR A 237 7.92 -19.03 -2.37
N TYR A 238 7.37 -18.85 -1.16
CA TYR A 238 6.02 -19.26 -0.80
C TYR A 238 5.43 -18.34 0.28
N LEU A 239 4.10 -18.32 0.38
CA LEU A 239 3.37 -17.75 1.51
C LEU A 239 2.85 -18.87 2.42
N PRO A 240 2.85 -18.68 3.76
CA PRO A 240 2.35 -19.67 4.70
C PRO A 240 0.83 -19.82 4.60
N LYS A 241 0.32 -21.04 4.83
CA LYS A 241 -1.13 -21.32 4.83
C LYS A 241 -1.91 -20.47 5.84
N SER A 242 -1.28 -19.99 6.90
CA SER A 242 -1.96 -19.14 7.90
C SER A 242 -2.37 -17.77 7.36
N ILE A 243 -1.92 -17.34 6.17
CA ILE A 243 -2.38 -16.09 5.54
C ILE A 243 -3.90 -16.01 5.45
N GLY A 244 -4.58 -17.14 5.25
CA GLY A 244 -6.05 -17.23 5.22
C GLY A 244 -6.75 -16.84 6.52
N LYS A 245 -6.03 -16.79 7.64
CA LYS A 245 -6.57 -16.32 8.94
C LYS A 245 -6.61 -14.80 9.06
N LEU A 246 -6.02 -14.07 8.12
CA LEU A 246 -6.03 -12.60 8.09
C LEU A 246 -7.37 -12.08 7.56
N ILE A 247 -8.44 -12.29 8.32
CA ILE A 247 -9.82 -12.01 7.91
C ILE A 247 -10.11 -10.52 7.68
N TYR A 248 -9.28 -9.61 8.21
CA TYR A 248 -9.38 -8.16 8.02
C TYR A 248 -8.43 -7.61 6.95
N LEU A 249 -7.61 -8.46 6.31
CA LEU A 249 -6.68 -8.07 5.27
C LEU A 249 -7.46 -7.54 4.07
N ARG A 250 -7.07 -6.37 3.57
CA ARG A 250 -7.69 -5.66 2.45
C ARG A 250 -6.78 -5.52 1.27
N ILE A 251 -5.51 -5.28 1.55
CA ILE A 251 -4.48 -5.10 0.53
C ILE A 251 -3.43 -6.17 0.75
N LEU A 252 -3.22 -6.98 -0.29
CA LEU A 252 -2.09 -7.90 -0.37
C LEU A 252 -1.30 -7.55 -1.63
N GLU A 253 -0.09 -7.05 -1.43
CA GLU A 253 0.84 -6.75 -2.51
C GLU A 253 2.05 -7.69 -2.46
N LEU A 254 2.32 -8.36 -3.57
CA LEU A 254 3.35 -9.37 -3.76
C LEU A 254 4.14 -9.03 -5.03
N ASN A 255 5.09 -8.09 -4.92
CA ASN A 255 5.85 -7.59 -6.07
C ASN A 255 7.29 -8.12 -6.05
N ASN A 256 7.75 -8.60 -7.20
CA ASN A 256 9.13 -9.04 -7.41
C ASN A 256 9.56 -10.11 -6.38
N LEU A 257 8.72 -11.15 -6.27
CA LEU A 257 8.97 -12.32 -5.43
C LEU A 257 9.19 -13.57 -6.31
N LYS A 258 9.85 -14.62 -5.79
CA LYS A 258 10.00 -15.89 -6.51
C LYS A 258 8.86 -16.87 -6.21
N LEU A 259 7.64 -16.36 -6.01
CA LEU A 259 6.45 -17.17 -5.74
C LEU A 259 6.08 -18.01 -6.97
N LYS A 260 5.89 -19.32 -6.79
CA LYS A 260 5.38 -20.24 -7.83
C LYS A 260 3.88 -20.50 -7.75
N HIS A 261 3.33 -20.41 -6.54
CA HIS A 261 1.93 -20.63 -6.22
C HIS A 261 1.49 -19.72 -5.07
N LEU A 262 0.21 -19.38 -5.03
CA LEU A 262 -0.44 -18.88 -3.82
C LEU A 262 -1.00 -20.07 -3.00
N PRO A 263 -1.07 -19.98 -1.67
CA PRO A 263 -1.72 -21.02 -0.87
C PRO A 263 -3.23 -21.02 -1.09
N GLU A 264 -3.88 -22.20 -1.12
CA GLU A 264 -5.34 -22.34 -1.21
C GLU A 264 -6.10 -21.64 -0.06
N SER A 265 -5.43 -21.36 1.05
CA SER A 265 -6.06 -20.60 2.14
C SER A 265 -6.25 -19.12 1.81
N ILE A 266 -5.69 -18.60 0.70
CA ILE A 266 -5.90 -17.20 0.31
C ILE A 266 -7.38 -16.85 0.16
N GLY A 267 -8.21 -17.80 -0.28
CA GLY A 267 -9.68 -17.62 -0.37
C GLY A 267 -10.37 -17.33 0.97
N GLN A 268 -9.69 -17.53 2.10
CA GLN A 268 -10.22 -17.26 3.43
C GLN A 268 -10.00 -15.80 3.88
N CYS A 269 -9.25 -14.98 3.13
CA CYS A 269 -9.08 -13.55 3.39
C CYS A 269 -10.33 -12.75 3.02
N GLN A 270 -11.43 -12.95 3.74
CA GLN A 270 -12.78 -12.49 3.37
C GLN A 270 -12.92 -10.97 3.21
N SER A 271 -12.05 -10.16 3.81
CA SER A 271 -12.04 -8.69 3.62
C SER A 271 -11.15 -8.21 2.46
N LEU A 272 -10.51 -9.11 1.71
CA LEU A 272 -9.53 -8.71 0.69
C LEU A 272 -10.23 -7.96 -0.44
N GLN A 273 -9.72 -6.77 -0.76
CA GLN A 273 -10.26 -5.86 -1.76
C GLN A 273 -9.28 -5.69 -2.93
N ASN A 274 -7.98 -5.65 -2.63
CA ASN A 274 -6.92 -5.43 -3.61
C ASN A 274 -5.89 -6.57 -3.48
N LEU A 275 -5.73 -7.34 -4.55
CA LEU A 275 -4.67 -8.32 -4.68
C LEU A 275 -3.77 -7.93 -5.85
N ILE A 276 -2.51 -7.62 -5.53
CA ILE A 276 -1.49 -7.24 -6.50
C ILE A 276 -0.39 -8.28 -6.45
N ILE A 277 -0.11 -8.90 -7.60
CA ILE A 277 0.95 -9.88 -7.77
C ILE A 277 1.73 -9.48 -9.01
N SER A 278 3.05 -9.35 -8.87
CA SER A 278 3.83 -8.94 -10.00
C SER A 278 5.24 -9.42 -10.01
N ASN A 279 5.81 -9.46 -11.23
CA ASN A 279 7.18 -9.88 -11.48
C ASN A 279 7.50 -11.21 -10.76
N SER A 280 6.53 -12.13 -10.73
CA SER A 280 6.59 -13.39 -9.97
C SER A 280 6.49 -14.60 -10.89
N GLN A 281 6.92 -15.76 -10.40
CA GLN A 281 6.92 -17.02 -11.17
C GLN A 281 5.62 -17.81 -11.01
N ILE A 282 4.50 -17.13 -10.74
CA ILE A 282 3.21 -17.78 -10.50
C ILE A 282 2.79 -18.53 -11.75
N THR A 283 2.53 -19.83 -11.59
CA THR A 283 2.14 -20.72 -12.69
C THR A 283 0.64 -20.90 -12.81
N SER A 284 -0.07 -20.76 -11.68
CA SER A 284 -1.52 -20.89 -11.58
C SER A 284 -2.06 -20.07 -10.41
N ILE A 285 -3.32 -19.66 -10.53
CA ILE A 285 -4.10 -19.05 -9.45
C ILE A 285 -4.98 -20.15 -8.81
N PRO A 286 -5.03 -20.26 -7.47
CA PRO A 286 -5.78 -21.31 -6.80
C PRO A 286 -7.29 -21.16 -6.98
N ASN A 287 -8.02 -22.27 -7.01
CA ASN A 287 -9.49 -22.26 -7.18
C ASN A 287 -10.19 -21.51 -6.04
N SER A 288 -9.62 -21.55 -4.83
CA SER A 288 -10.11 -20.79 -3.67
C SER A 288 -10.11 -19.27 -3.88
N LEU A 289 -9.40 -18.71 -4.85
CA LEU A 289 -9.44 -17.26 -5.11
C LEU A 289 -10.88 -16.77 -5.34
N GLY A 290 -11.71 -17.57 -6.01
CA GLY A 290 -13.14 -17.26 -6.23
C GLY A 290 -13.99 -17.15 -4.96
N GLN A 291 -13.44 -17.42 -3.77
CA GLN A 291 -14.12 -17.21 -2.48
C GLN A 291 -13.97 -15.77 -1.96
N LEU A 292 -13.15 -14.95 -2.60
CA LEU A 292 -12.89 -13.55 -2.22
C LEU A 292 -13.98 -12.61 -2.72
N VAL A 293 -15.19 -12.77 -2.22
CA VAL A 293 -16.38 -12.03 -2.72
C VAL A 293 -16.28 -10.51 -2.58
N ASN A 294 -15.36 -9.98 -1.76
CA ASN A 294 -15.13 -8.54 -1.61
C ASN A 294 -13.99 -7.99 -2.48
N LEU A 295 -13.36 -8.82 -3.31
CA LEU A 295 -12.24 -8.40 -4.17
C LEU A 295 -12.76 -7.46 -5.25
N LYS A 296 -12.18 -6.26 -5.31
CA LYS A 296 -12.50 -5.21 -6.29
C LYS A 296 -11.41 -5.09 -7.36
N PHE A 297 -10.15 -5.29 -6.99
CA PHE A 297 -9.01 -5.11 -7.88
C PHE A 297 -8.11 -6.36 -7.83
N LEU A 298 -7.96 -7.01 -8.98
CA LEU A 298 -7.03 -8.12 -9.17
C LEU A 298 -6.00 -7.75 -10.24
N ASN A 299 -4.79 -7.43 -9.80
CA ASN A 299 -3.68 -7.06 -10.67
C ASN A 299 -2.62 -8.16 -10.63
N ILE A 300 -2.45 -8.88 -11.73
CA ILE A 300 -1.42 -9.90 -11.91
C ILE A 300 -0.56 -9.48 -13.11
N PHE A 301 0.44 -8.64 -12.90
CA PHE A 301 1.23 -8.06 -13.99
C PHE A 301 2.61 -8.69 -14.12
N ASN A 302 3.05 -8.92 -15.37
CA ASN A 302 4.35 -9.53 -15.68
C ASN A 302 4.61 -10.86 -14.94
N CYS A 303 3.56 -11.66 -14.71
CA CYS A 303 3.69 -13.04 -14.27
C CYS A 303 3.78 -13.95 -15.50
N SER A 304 4.96 -14.00 -16.12
CA SER A 304 5.16 -14.64 -17.44
C SER A 304 4.90 -16.14 -17.46
N GLU A 305 4.90 -16.78 -16.29
CA GLU A 305 4.68 -18.23 -16.14
C GLU A 305 3.20 -18.62 -15.96
N LEU A 306 2.30 -17.65 -15.80
CA LEU A 306 0.88 -17.89 -15.59
C LEU A 306 0.26 -18.48 -16.86
N LYS A 307 -0.36 -19.66 -16.74
CA LYS A 307 -0.92 -20.38 -17.90
C LYS A 307 -2.42 -20.17 -18.10
N CYS A 308 -3.17 -20.10 -17.01
CA CYS A 308 -4.62 -19.95 -17.02
C CYS A 308 -5.11 -19.34 -15.70
N LEU A 309 -6.32 -18.77 -15.74
CA LEU A 309 -7.12 -18.47 -14.56
C LEU A 309 -8.08 -19.64 -14.27
N PRO A 310 -8.44 -19.89 -13.01
CA PRO A 310 -9.44 -20.88 -12.67
C PRO A 310 -10.85 -20.43 -13.07
N GLU A 311 -11.75 -21.38 -13.35
CA GLU A 311 -13.18 -21.08 -13.60
C GLU A 311 -13.86 -20.40 -12.40
N SER A 312 -13.33 -20.57 -11.19
CA SER A 312 -13.85 -19.88 -10.01
C SER A 312 -13.64 -18.36 -10.04
N ILE A 313 -12.84 -17.82 -10.97
CA ILE A 313 -12.69 -16.36 -11.11
C ILE A 313 -14.04 -15.67 -11.32
N GLY A 314 -14.97 -16.30 -12.03
CA GLY A 314 -16.32 -15.78 -12.26
C GLY A 314 -17.17 -15.62 -10.99
N ASN A 315 -16.74 -16.14 -9.85
CA ASN A 315 -17.41 -15.93 -8.57
C ASN A 315 -17.11 -14.54 -7.96
N LEU A 316 -16.12 -13.82 -8.48
CA LEU A 316 -15.70 -12.49 -8.00
C LEU A 316 -16.66 -11.40 -8.52
N THR A 317 -17.93 -11.49 -8.18
CA THR A 317 -18.99 -10.62 -8.73
C THR A 317 -18.83 -9.15 -8.39
N ASN A 318 -18.03 -8.79 -7.37
CA ASN A 318 -17.68 -7.40 -7.03
C ASN A 318 -16.37 -6.89 -7.68
N LEU A 319 -15.74 -7.69 -8.56
CA LEU A 319 -14.49 -7.30 -9.21
C LEU A 319 -14.75 -6.17 -10.20
N GLU A 320 -14.09 -5.04 -10.01
CA GLU A 320 -14.20 -3.83 -10.83
C GLU A 320 -13.06 -3.76 -11.86
N SER A 321 -11.89 -4.32 -11.55
CA SER A 321 -10.73 -4.33 -12.44
C SER A 321 -9.97 -5.65 -12.38
N LEU A 322 -9.67 -6.21 -13.55
CA LEU A 322 -8.84 -7.39 -13.76
C LEU A 322 -7.72 -7.05 -14.73
N ASN A 323 -6.48 -6.99 -14.25
CA ASN A 323 -5.31 -6.66 -15.05
C ASN A 323 -4.33 -7.83 -15.07
N LEU A 324 -3.98 -8.30 -16.26
CA LEU A 324 -3.10 -9.43 -16.55
C LEU A 324 -1.98 -9.09 -17.57
N PRO A 325 -1.47 -7.85 -17.64
CA PRO A 325 -0.58 -7.49 -18.72
C PRO A 325 0.74 -8.26 -18.62
N TRP A 326 1.34 -8.54 -19.78
CA TRP A 326 2.59 -9.30 -19.90
C TRP A 326 2.55 -10.73 -19.32
N CYS A 327 1.37 -11.32 -19.09
CA CYS A 327 1.22 -12.75 -18.77
C CYS A 327 1.43 -13.60 -20.03
N ARG A 328 2.67 -13.67 -20.52
CA ARG A 328 3.02 -14.18 -21.85
C ARG A 328 2.64 -15.65 -22.11
N LYS A 329 2.54 -16.50 -21.08
CA LYS A 329 2.10 -17.91 -21.20
C LYS A 329 0.60 -18.11 -20.96
N LEU A 330 -0.16 -17.05 -20.74
CA LEU A 330 -1.62 -17.14 -20.59
C LEU A 330 -2.23 -17.56 -21.92
N ASN A 331 -2.87 -18.72 -21.95
CA ASN A 331 -3.33 -19.34 -23.20
C ASN A 331 -4.82 -19.04 -23.51
N TRP A 332 -5.65 -18.96 -22.48
CA TRP A 332 -7.09 -18.66 -22.59
C TRP A 332 -7.62 -18.00 -21.32
N LEU A 333 -8.78 -17.35 -21.43
CA LEU A 333 -9.59 -16.92 -20.29
C LEU A 333 -10.73 -17.94 -20.05
N PRO A 334 -11.13 -18.18 -18.80
CA PRO A 334 -12.25 -19.05 -18.48
C PRO A 334 -13.57 -18.49 -19.00
N GLU A 335 -14.52 -19.35 -19.36
CA GLU A 335 -15.85 -18.92 -19.84
C GLU A 335 -16.61 -18.14 -18.77
N SER A 336 -16.37 -18.47 -17.49
CA SER A 336 -16.96 -17.79 -16.33
C SER A 336 -16.55 -16.32 -16.17
N ILE A 337 -15.61 -15.79 -16.98
CA ILE A 337 -15.24 -14.37 -16.94
C ILE A 337 -16.45 -13.47 -17.17
N SER A 338 -17.46 -13.93 -17.93
CA SER A 338 -18.70 -13.20 -18.16
C SER A 338 -19.58 -13.01 -16.92
N ASN A 339 -19.32 -13.76 -15.85
CA ASN A 339 -20.04 -13.61 -14.57
C ASN A 339 -19.56 -12.40 -13.76
N LEU A 340 -18.49 -11.73 -14.19
CA LEU A 340 -17.93 -10.54 -13.54
C LEU A 340 -18.78 -9.30 -13.86
N VAL A 341 -20.02 -9.28 -13.39
CA VAL A 341 -21.03 -8.28 -13.76
C VAL A 341 -20.67 -6.84 -13.41
N ASN A 342 -19.75 -6.61 -12.46
CA ASN A 342 -19.27 -5.28 -12.07
C ASN A 342 -17.91 -4.91 -12.72
N LEU A 343 -17.38 -5.73 -13.62
CA LEU A 343 -16.07 -5.49 -14.23
C LEU A 343 -16.14 -4.28 -15.17
N ARG A 344 -15.32 -3.28 -14.89
CA ARG A 344 -15.20 -2.04 -15.68
C ARG A 344 -13.93 -2.01 -16.52
N PHE A 345 -12.85 -2.59 -16.01
CA PHE A 345 -11.55 -2.56 -16.67
C PHE A 345 -10.98 -3.97 -16.80
N LEU A 346 -10.72 -4.40 -18.03
CA LEU A 346 -10.05 -5.65 -18.34
C LEU A 346 -8.82 -5.38 -19.22
N ASP A 347 -7.63 -5.46 -18.62
CA ASP A 347 -6.37 -5.32 -19.35
C ASP A 347 -5.63 -6.66 -19.43
N ILE A 348 -5.35 -7.13 -20.65
CA ILE A 348 -4.65 -8.37 -20.92
C ILE A 348 -3.57 -8.13 -21.99
N HIS A 349 -3.05 -6.90 -22.11
CA HIS A 349 -2.12 -6.58 -23.18
C HIS A 349 -0.79 -7.36 -23.10
N ASP A 350 -0.17 -7.56 -24.26
CA ASP A 350 1.06 -8.33 -24.45
C ASP A 350 1.02 -9.76 -23.86
N CYS A 351 -0.17 -10.37 -23.77
CA CYS A 351 -0.35 -11.80 -23.52
C CYS A 351 -0.15 -12.59 -24.82
N LYS A 352 1.12 -12.78 -25.20
CA LYS A 352 1.51 -13.31 -26.52
C LYS A 352 0.94 -14.68 -26.88
N ASN A 353 0.72 -15.57 -25.90
CA ASN A 353 0.17 -16.90 -26.14
C ASN A 353 -1.36 -16.98 -26.03
N LEU A 354 -2.04 -15.86 -25.78
CA LEU A 354 -3.49 -15.85 -25.64
C LEU A 354 -4.12 -16.19 -27.00
N GLU A 355 -4.66 -17.40 -27.14
CA GLU A 355 -5.18 -17.89 -28.41
C GLU A 355 -6.65 -17.51 -28.62
N LYS A 356 -7.41 -17.47 -27.52
CA LYS A 356 -8.86 -17.27 -27.51
C LYS A 356 -9.29 -16.42 -26.32
N VAL A 357 -10.27 -15.57 -26.57
CA VAL A 357 -11.11 -14.90 -25.59
C VAL A 357 -12.51 -15.52 -25.71
N PRO A 358 -13.17 -15.90 -24.59
CA PRO A 358 -14.49 -16.50 -24.64
C PRO A 358 -15.51 -15.54 -25.24
N LYS A 359 -16.44 -16.06 -26.05
CA LYS A 359 -17.50 -15.22 -26.66
C LYS A 359 -18.40 -14.58 -25.61
N SER A 360 -18.49 -15.21 -24.44
CA SER A 360 -19.23 -14.70 -23.29
C SER A 360 -18.71 -13.35 -22.78
N ILE A 361 -17.51 -12.90 -23.19
CA ILE A 361 -16.99 -11.58 -22.82
C ILE A 361 -17.93 -10.42 -23.22
N GLY A 362 -18.72 -10.57 -24.28
CA GLY A 362 -19.74 -9.58 -24.67
C GLY A 362 -20.91 -9.45 -23.68
N GLN A 363 -21.00 -10.32 -22.67
CA GLN A 363 -22.01 -10.23 -21.60
C GLN A 363 -21.59 -9.27 -20.47
N LEU A 364 -20.37 -8.71 -20.52
CA LEU A 364 -19.87 -7.77 -19.53
C LEU A 364 -20.47 -6.37 -19.73
N ILE A 365 -21.71 -6.19 -19.25
CA ILE A 365 -22.52 -4.98 -19.48
C ILE A 365 -21.93 -3.68 -18.90
N ASN A 366 -21.04 -3.76 -17.92
CA ASN A 366 -20.42 -2.61 -17.25
C ASN A 366 -18.97 -2.36 -17.71
N LEU A 367 -18.50 -3.09 -18.74
CA LEU A 367 -17.12 -2.97 -19.21
C LEU A 367 -16.90 -1.63 -19.93
N GLU A 368 -15.99 -0.83 -19.39
CA GLU A 368 -15.64 0.49 -19.91
C GLU A 368 -14.38 0.44 -20.77
N SER A 369 -13.46 -0.49 -20.47
CA SER A 369 -12.21 -0.65 -21.20
C SER A 369 -11.81 -2.12 -21.31
N LEU A 370 -11.49 -2.53 -22.54
CA LEU A 370 -10.94 -3.84 -22.88
C LEU A 370 -9.63 -3.64 -23.64
N ASN A 371 -8.50 -3.89 -23.00
CA ASN A 371 -7.19 -3.81 -23.63
C ASN A 371 -6.67 -5.21 -23.98
N LEU A 372 -6.67 -5.52 -25.28
CA LEU A 372 -6.12 -6.76 -25.85
C LEU A 372 -4.92 -6.48 -26.76
N SER A 373 -4.35 -5.27 -26.68
CA SER A 373 -3.25 -4.87 -27.53
C SER A 373 -2.06 -5.83 -27.41
N TRP A 374 -1.34 -6.04 -28.51
CA TRP A 374 -0.15 -6.92 -28.58
C TRP A 374 -0.38 -8.40 -28.24
N CYS A 375 -1.63 -8.87 -28.15
CA CYS A 375 -1.98 -10.29 -28.03
C CYS A 375 -1.88 -11.02 -29.38
N ARG A 376 -0.64 -11.26 -29.84
CA ARG A 376 -0.34 -11.83 -31.16
C ARG A 376 -0.83 -13.27 -31.38
N GLY A 377 -1.18 -13.99 -30.31
CA GLY A 377 -1.71 -15.35 -30.37
C GLY A 377 -3.18 -15.43 -30.77
N LEU A 378 -3.93 -14.32 -30.74
CA LEU A 378 -5.38 -14.32 -30.96
C LEU A 378 -5.70 -14.67 -32.42
N LYS A 379 -6.39 -15.80 -32.62
CA LYS A 379 -6.64 -16.34 -33.97
C LYS A 379 -7.93 -15.85 -34.64
N CYS A 380 -8.84 -15.18 -33.93
CA CYS A 380 -9.98 -14.40 -34.45
C CYS A 380 -10.83 -13.87 -33.27
N LEU A 381 -11.04 -12.56 -33.15
CA LEU A 381 -12.17 -11.97 -32.41
C LEU A 381 -13.17 -11.47 -33.45
N ARG A 382 -14.33 -12.13 -33.56
CA ARG A 382 -15.54 -11.50 -34.10
C ARG A 382 -16.35 -11.07 -32.89
N LEU A 383 -16.13 -9.83 -32.46
CA LEU A 383 -17.08 -9.15 -31.59
C LEU A 383 -18.12 -8.54 -32.53
N ASP A 384 -19.39 -8.82 -32.32
CA ASP A 384 -20.46 -8.26 -33.14
C ASP A 384 -20.46 -6.72 -32.94
N ASP A 385 -20.61 -5.95 -34.01
CA ASP A 385 -20.33 -4.49 -34.14
C ASP A 385 -21.21 -3.53 -33.30
N ASN A 386 -21.77 -3.95 -32.16
CA ASN A 386 -22.74 -3.16 -31.39
C ASN A 386 -22.31 -2.74 -29.98
N ASP A 387 -21.10 -3.06 -29.52
CA ASP A 387 -20.66 -2.70 -28.17
C ASP A 387 -19.68 -1.51 -28.20
N ASN A 388 -20.00 -0.47 -27.41
CA ASN A 388 -19.26 0.79 -27.24
C ASN A 388 -17.87 0.65 -26.59
N VAL A 389 -17.19 -0.49 -26.79
CA VAL A 389 -15.89 -0.78 -26.19
C VAL A 389 -14.81 -0.18 -27.08
N GLN A 390 -14.07 0.80 -26.56
CA GLN A 390 -12.84 1.25 -27.22
C GLN A 390 -11.81 0.12 -27.19
N ILE A 391 -11.62 -0.53 -28.34
CA ILE A 391 -10.53 -1.50 -28.54
C ILE A 391 -9.26 -0.67 -28.81
N GLY A 392 -8.38 -0.62 -27.82
CA GLY A 392 -7.04 0.00 -27.91
C GLY A 392 -5.96 -0.98 -28.37
#